data_AF-A0A497VJ66-F1
#
_entry.id   AF-A0A497VJ66-F1
#
_cell.length_a   1.000
_cell.length_b   1.000
_cell.length_c   1.000
_cell.angle_alpha   90.00
_cell.angle_beta   90.00
_cell.angle_gamma   90.00
#
_symmetry.space_group_name_H-M   'P 1'
#
loop_
_entity.id
_entity.type
_entity.pdbx_description
1 polymer ?
#
loop_
_entity_poly.entity_id
_entity_poly.type
_entity_poly.pdbx_seq_one_letter_code
_entity_poly.pdbx_strand_id
1 'polypeptide(L)'
;MFIVWGRKLVYRKLGHVADFCPICRKPRPFALQRIGSAGHVYYITVSQGELVGYERTCLKCQTTFNAEPTQYAKVVPKPLPWNDMVRQTFPTLHEAWADRLALEQQVRDNPHTLSAQDRHALIRNPFLLLSPKVEKRFASTHMDKEVGFALLGAVVLLIAVPALARAVVPDQAEVGVLVAMGLGASLVVWQIAMSGSRFMRRQVVPVLAQCLQPLQPTPGELQAVMAELKTLKHKMGSKLKLPELYAQLKMKARGSAG
;
A
#
# COMPACT_ATOMS: atom_id res chain seq x y z
N MET A 1 32.97 -7.69 -17.91
CA MET A 1 32.40 -8.23 -16.65
C MET A 1 31.75 -7.09 -15.90
N PHE A 2 30.42 -7.08 -15.77
CA PHE A 2 29.71 -6.00 -15.08
C PHE A 2 29.54 -6.38 -13.60
N ILE A 3 30.08 -5.56 -12.69
CA ILE A 3 29.89 -5.70 -11.24
C ILE A 3 28.74 -4.78 -10.85
N VAL A 4 27.63 -5.34 -10.37
CA VAL A 4 26.49 -4.58 -9.85
C VAL A 4 26.71 -4.33 -8.36
N TRP A 5 27.15 -3.12 -8.00
CA TRP A 5 27.29 -2.67 -6.61
C TRP A 5 26.29 -1.56 -6.27
N GLY A 6 25.85 -1.49 -5.02
CA GLY A 6 24.89 -0.47 -4.55
C GLY A 6 24.56 -0.61 -3.07
N ARG A 7 23.68 0.28 -2.56
CA ARG A 7 23.10 0.16 -1.22
C ARG A 7 21.68 -0.38 -1.31
N LYS A 8 21.34 -1.35 -0.46
CA LYS A 8 20.00 -1.95 -0.39
C LYS A 8 19.50 -1.89 1.06
N LEU A 9 18.22 -1.56 1.21
CA LEU A 9 17.56 -1.63 2.51
C LEU A 9 17.36 -3.10 2.92
N VAL A 10 17.76 -3.41 4.15
CA VAL A 10 17.61 -4.71 4.80
C VAL A 10 16.65 -4.55 5.97
N TYR A 11 15.61 -5.38 6.01
CA TYR A 11 14.60 -5.33 7.06
C TYR A 11 14.80 -6.51 8.00
N ARG A 12 14.90 -6.25 9.31
CA ARG A 12 15.02 -7.28 10.35
C ARG A 12 13.82 -7.18 11.30
N LYS A 13 13.09 -8.27 11.45
CA LYS A 13 11.98 -8.35 12.42
C LYS A 13 12.52 -8.31 13.84
N LEU A 14 11.95 -7.46 14.68
CA LEU A 14 12.30 -7.35 16.11
C LEU A 14 11.23 -8.01 16.99
N GLY A 15 9.95 -7.85 16.64
CA GLY A 15 8.84 -8.42 17.38
C GLY A 15 7.59 -7.58 17.19
N HIS A 16 6.83 -7.38 18.26
CA HIS A 16 5.53 -6.72 18.25
C HIS A 16 5.40 -5.74 19.41
N VAL A 17 4.63 -4.67 19.17
CA VAL A 17 4.35 -3.59 20.13
C VAL A 17 2.90 -3.12 20.00
N ALA A 18 2.34 -2.55 21.06
CA ALA A 18 1.06 -1.84 21.04
C ALA A 18 1.30 -0.36 20.79
N ASP A 19 0.50 0.26 19.92
CA ASP A 19 0.59 1.68 19.62
C ASP A 19 -0.71 2.18 18.96
N PHE A 20 -0.84 3.49 18.71
CA PHE A 20 -1.94 4.07 17.97
C PHE A 20 -1.74 3.92 16.44
N CYS A 21 -2.81 3.55 15.73
CA CYS A 21 -2.81 3.48 14.27
C CYS A 21 -3.64 4.61 13.66
N PRO A 22 -3.04 5.56 12.91
CA PRO A 22 -3.77 6.69 12.34
C PRO A 22 -4.71 6.29 11.20
N ILE A 23 -4.49 5.15 10.56
CA ILE A 23 -5.38 4.61 9.51
C ILE A 23 -6.57 3.84 10.10
N CYS A 24 -6.32 3.05 11.16
CA CYS A 24 -7.40 2.34 11.86
C CYS A 24 -8.13 3.25 12.86
N ARG A 25 -7.55 4.41 13.19
CA ARG A 25 -8.07 5.43 14.11
C ARG A 25 -8.30 4.93 15.53
N LYS A 26 -7.46 3.99 15.96
CA LYS A 26 -7.48 3.41 17.31
C LYS A 26 -6.17 2.70 17.66
N PRO A 27 -5.93 2.42 18.95
CA PRO A 27 -4.85 1.57 19.40
C PRO A 27 -4.92 0.17 18.77
N ARG A 28 -3.78 -0.34 18.32
CA ARG A 28 -3.62 -1.62 17.61
C ARG A 28 -2.25 -2.26 17.90
N PRO A 29 -2.13 -3.58 17.70
CA PRO A 29 -0.83 -4.24 17.68
C PRO A 29 -0.11 -3.98 16.34
N PHE A 30 1.20 -3.84 16.42
CA PHE A 30 2.11 -3.62 15.30
C PHE A 30 3.23 -4.66 15.29
N ALA A 31 3.71 -5.02 14.10
CA ALA A 31 5.00 -5.68 13.93
C ALA A 31 6.10 -4.62 13.81
N LEU A 32 7.12 -4.70 14.67
CA LEU A 32 8.27 -3.78 14.70
C LEU A 32 9.46 -4.38 13.94
N GLN A 33 10.10 -3.55 13.13
CA GLN A 33 11.23 -3.94 12.29
C GLN A 33 12.34 -2.88 12.35
N ARG A 34 13.59 -3.34 12.34
CA ARG A 34 14.77 -2.52 12.10
C ARG A 34 15.01 -2.41 10.61
N ILE A 35 15.35 -1.21 10.14
CA ILE A 35 15.78 -0.94 8.77
C ILE A 35 17.28 -0.66 8.80
N GLY A 36 18.04 -1.45 8.06
CA GLY A 36 19.45 -1.21 7.80
C GLY A 36 19.72 -0.89 6.33
N SER A 37 20.84 -0.23 6.04
CA SER A 37 21.36 -0.03 4.69
C SER A 37 22.64 -0.84 4.54
N ALA A 38 22.64 -1.85 3.68
CA ALA A 38 23.79 -2.71 3.44
C ALA A 38 24.30 -2.54 2.01
N GLY A 39 25.62 -2.53 1.85
CA GLY A 39 26.25 -2.70 0.54
C GLY A 39 25.91 -4.08 -0.02
N HIS A 40 25.65 -4.15 -1.32
CA HIS A 40 25.48 -5.42 -2.02
C HIS A 40 26.41 -5.53 -3.23
N VAL A 41 26.82 -6.76 -3.53
CA VAL A 41 27.47 -7.13 -4.79
C VAL A 41 26.61 -8.24 -5.39
N TYR A 42 26.19 -8.11 -6.65
CA TYR A 42 25.25 -9.03 -7.31
C TYR A 42 23.96 -9.28 -6.50
N TYR A 43 23.39 -8.21 -5.91
CA TYR A 43 22.16 -8.25 -5.09
C TYR A 43 22.25 -9.04 -3.76
N ILE A 44 23.41 -9.62 -3.43
CA ILE A 44 23.68 -10.31 -2.16
C ILE A 44 24.22 -9.28 -1.15
N THR A 45 23.53 -9.12 -0.01
CA THR A 45 23.94 -8.23 1.08
C THR A 45 24.82 -8.97 2.07
N VAL A 46 26.00 -8.44 2.38
CA VAL A 46 27.02 -9.11 3.20
C VAL A 46 26.81 -8.90 4.72
N SER A 47 25.88 -8.01 5.13
CA SER A 47 25.61 -7.73 6.54
C SER A 47 24.20 -7.16 6.79
N GLN A 48 23.85 -6.93 8.06
CA GLN A 48 22.59 -6.27 8.45
C GLN A 48 22.56 -4.76 8.15
N GLY A 49 23.68 -4.20 7.66
CA GLY A 49 23.79 -2.81 7.28
C GLY A 49 23.78 -1.81 8.43
N GLU A 50 24.19 -0.59 8.10
CA GLU A 50 24.12 0.59 8.98
C GLU A 50 22.66 0.91 9.32
N LEU A 51 22.35 1.25 10.58
CA LEU A 51 20.97 1.53 11.00
C LEU A 51 20.46 2.78 10.28
N VAL A 52 19.34 2.63 9.57
CA VAL A 52 18.64 3.76 8.92
C VAL A 52 17.45 4.21 9.76
N GLY A 53 16.80 3.30 10.48
CA GLY A 53 15.67 3.62 11.33
C GLY A 53 14.85 2.39 11.71
N TYR A 54 13.65 2.63 12.20
CA TYR A 54 12.69 1.60 12.58
C TYR A 54 11.33 1.87 11.97
N GLU A 55 10.64 0.80 11.63
CA GLU A 55 9.30 0.83 11.07
C GLU A 55 8.39 -0.09 11.87
N ARG A 56 7.14 0.32 12.01
CA ARG A 56 6.06 -0.47 12.60
C ARG A 56 4.96 -0.66 11.58
N THR A 57 4.52 -1.90 11.40
CA THR A 57 3.41 -2.23 10.50
C THR A 57 2.19 -2.67 11.29
N CYS A 58 1.07 -1.97 11.11
CA CYS A 58 -0.18 -2.29 11.82
C CYS A 58 -0.67 -3.67 11.39
N LEU A 59 -0.93 -4.58 12.34
CA LEU A 59 -1.37 -5.93 12.01
C LEU A 59 -2.79 -5.98 11.42
N LYS A 60 -3.59 -4.91 11.59
CA LYS A 60 -4.96 -4.85 11.06
C LYS A 60 -5.03 -4.29 9.64
N CYS A 61 -4.46 -3.10 9.37
CA CYS A 61 -4.55 -2.46 8.05
C CYS A 61 -3.29 -2.65 7.18
N GLN A 62 -2.22 -3.23 7.73
CA GLN A 62 -0.95 -3.47 7.03
C GLN A 62 -0.30 -2.19 6.47
N THR A 63 -0.62 -1.03 7.05
CA THR A 63 0.11 0.22 6.79
C THR A 63 1.34 0.28 7.68
N THR A 64 2.46 0.65 7.07
CA THR A 64 3.76 0.83 7.72
C THR A 64 3.96 2.30 8.08
N PHE A 65 4.47 2.55 9.27
CA PHE A 65 4.79 3.88 9.80
C PHE A 65 6.19 3.85 10.38
N ASN A 66 6.82 5.02 10.49
CA ASN A 66 8.05 5.15 11.26
C ASN A 66 7.77 4.80 12.73
N ALA A 67 8.75 4.17 13.36
CA ALA A 67 8.69 3.79 14.76
C ALA A 67 9.85 4.45 15.51
N GLU A 68 9.57 4.83 16.75
CA GLU A 68 10.56 5.35 17.68
C GLU A 68 10.69 4.32 18.82
N PRO A 69 11.68 3.40 18.78
CA PRO A 69 11.75 2.29 19.71
C PRO A 69 11.86 2.71 21.17
N THR A 70 12.37 3.92 21.43
CA THR A 70 12.50 4.48 22.77
C THR A 70 11.15 4.72 23.46
N GLN A 71 10.05 4.79 22.70
CA GLN A 71 8.69 4.89 23.25
C GLN A 71 8.18 3.58 23.86
N TYR A 72 8.81 2.45 23.52
CA TYR A 72 8.34 1.14 23.96
C TYR A 72 9.14 0.64 25.16
N ALA A 73 8.43 0.27 26.23
CA ALA A 73 9.03 -0.34 27.41
C ALA A 73 9.64 -1.72 27.09
N LYS A 74 9.03 -2.45 26.16
CA LYS A 74 9.48 -3.78 25.72
C LYS A 74 8.96 -4.10 24.32
N VAL A 75 9.70 -4.93 23.60
CA VAL A 75 9.24 -5.56 22.35
C VAL A 75 8.99 -7.04 22.62
N VAL A 76 7.78 -7.53 22.33
CA VAL A 76 7.42 -8.95 22.54
C VAL A 76 7.62 -9.76 21.27
N PRO A 77 8.12 -11.00 21.34
CA PRO A 77 8.45 -11.77 20.14
C PRO A 77 7.21 -12.18 19.33
N LYS A 78 6.08 -12.45 20.00
CA LYS A 78 4.82 -12.86 19.39
C LYS A 78 3.68 -11.91 19.81
N PRO A 79 2.65 -11.72 18.98
CA PRO A 79 1.46 -10.97 19.39
C PRO A 79 0.79 -11.63 20.61
N LEU A 80 0.50 -10.84 21.63
CA LEU A 80 -0.23 -11.24 22.82
C LEU A 80 -1.68 -10.71 22.77
N PRO A 81 -2.56 -11.14 23.68
CA PRO A 81 -3.84 -10.47 23.90
C PRO A 81 -3.66 -8.96 24.14
N TRP A 82 -4.63 -8.15 23.72
CA TRP A 82 -4.49 -6.69 23.66
C TRP A 82 -4.05 -6.05 24.99
N ASN A 83 -4.66 -6.44 26.10
CA ASN A 83 -4.34 -5.86 27.42
C ASN A 83 -2.90 -6.19 27.84
N ASP A 84 -2.40 -7.38 27.50
CA ASP A 84 -1.03 -7.79 27.80
C ASP A 84 -0.03 -7.09 26.86
N MET A 85 -0.40 -6.90 25.60
CA MET A 85 0.40 -6.10 24.65
C MET A 85 0.61 -4.68 25.17
N VAL A 86 -0.46 -3.99 25.60
CA VAL A 86 -0.36 -2.62 26.13
C VAL A 86 0.50 -2.62 27.40
N ARG A 87 0.16 -3.46 28.37
CA ARG A 87 0.85 -3.52 29.67
C ARG A 87 2.34 -3.80 29.54
N GLN A 88 2.76 -4.66 28.60
CA GLN A 88 4.17 -5.01 28.46
C GLN A 88 4.94 -4.05 27.56
N THR A 89 4.34 -3.52 26.50
CA THR A 89 5.08 -2.81 25.45
C THR A 89 4.93 -1.30 25.51
N PHE A 90 3.76 -0.79 25.93
CA PHE A 90 3.49 0.64 26.01
C PHE A 90 2.45 0.93 27.11
N PRO A 91 2.85 0.84 28.40
CA PRO A 91 1.90 0.95 29.52
C PRO A 91 1.16 2.29 29.55
N THR A 92 1.85 3.37 29.18
CA THR A 92 1.33 4.74 29.14
C THR A 92 0.64 5.10 27.82
N LEU A 93 0.27 4.12 26.99
CA LEU A 93 -0.31 4.35 25.65
C LEU A 93 -1.52 5.29 25.68
N HIS A 94 -2.41 5.12 26.66
CA HIS A 94 -3.61 5.94 26.77
C HIS A 94 -3.32 7.39 27.15
N GLU A 95 -2.31 7.62 28.00
CA GLU A 95 -1.85 8.95 28.38
C GLU A 95 -1.12 9.62 27.22
N ALA A 96 -0.18 8.89 26.61
CA ALA A 96 0.62 9.38 25.48
C ALA A 96 -0.22 9.77 24.26
N TRP A 97 -1.40 9.15 24.08
CA TRP A 97 -2.32 9.42 22.98
C TRP A 97 -3.66 10.03 23.42
N ALA A 98 -3.76 10.58 24.63
CA ALA A 98 -5.02 11.06 25.20
C ALA A 98 -5.76 12.03 24.27
N ASP A 99 -5.07 13.08 23.81
CA ASP A 99 -5.63 14.10 22.90
C ASP A 99 -6.10 13.48 21.58
N ARG A 100 -5.29 12.57 21.03
CA ARG A 100 -5.65 11.89 19.78
C ARG A 100 -6.87 11.02 19.97
N LEU A 101 -6.96 10.27 21.07
CA LEU A 101 -8.10 9.41 21.37
C LEU A 101 -9.38 10.21 21.59
N ALA A 102 -9.29 11.38 22.24
CA ALA A 102 -10.39 12.31 22.40
C ALA A 102 -10.90 12.83 21.04
N LEU A 103 -9.99 13.24 20.15
CA LEU A 103 -10.35 13.64 18.79
C LEU A 103 -11.01 12.51 17.99
N GLU A 104 -10.52 11.27 18.14
CA GLU A 104 -11.15 10.12 17.48
C GLU A 104 -12.53 9.77 18.05
N GLN A 105 -12.77 10.05 19.33
CA GLN A 105 -14.09 9.93 19.93
C GLN A 105 -15.03 11.00 19.35
N GLN A 106 -14.59 12.26 19.27
CA GLN A 106 -15.38 13.34 18.65
C GLN A 106 -15.72 13.03 17.19
N VAL A 107 -14.79 12.47 16.42
CA VAL A 107 -15.05 12.09 15.02
C VAL A 107 -16.09 10.98 14.91
N ARG A 108 -16.13 10.04 15.87
CA ARG A 108 -17.14 8.97 15.87
C ARG A 108 -18.51 9.48 16.25
N ASP A 109 -18.58 10.30 17.30
CA ASP A 109 -19.84 10.68 17.90
C ASP A 109 -20.49 11.84 17.14
N ASN A 110 -19.70 12.86 16.78
CA ASN A 110 -20.20 14.12 16.23
C ASN A 110 -19.26 14.69 15.16
N PRO A 111 -19.04 14.00 14.02
CA PRO A 111 -18.10 14.44 12.98
C PRO A 111 -18.45 15.79 12.33
N HIS A 112 -19.68 16.28 12.49
CA HIS A 112 -20.14 17.58 11.99
C HIS A 112 -19.75 18.76 12.90
N THR A 113 -19.34 18.48 14.14
CA THR A 113 -18.89 19.52 15.10
C THR A 113 -17.43 19.92 14.89
N LEU A 114 -16.70 19.20 14.03
CA LEU A 114 -15.32 19.50 13.70
C LEU A 114 -15.25 20.82 12.91
N SER A 115 -14.23 21.63 13.19
CA SER A 115 -13.95 22.80 12.37
C SER A 115 -13.68 22.38 10.91
N ALA A 116 -13.99 23.25 9.95
CA ALA A 116 -13.74 22.97 8.54
C ALA A 116 -12.26 22.64 8.26
N GLN A 117 -11.35 23.32 8.97
CA GLN A 117 -9.90 23.11 8.86
C GLN A 117 -9.48 21.74 9.41
N ASP A 118 -9.92 21.38 10.62
CA ASP A 118 -9.59 20.08 11.23
C ASP A 118 -10.18 18.93 10.42
N ARG A 119 -11.40 19.12 9.93
CA ARG A 119 -12.07 18.16 9.07
C ARG A 119 -11.30 17.94 7.78
N HIS A 120 -10.89 19.01 7.09
CA HIS A 120 -10.04 18.91 5.89
C HIS A 120 -8.72 18.19 6.20
N ALA A 121 -8.04 18.55 7.29
CA ALA A 121 -6.79 17.92 7.71
C ALA A 121 -6.95 16.41 7.99
N LEU A 122 -8.04 16.03 8.68
CA LEU A 122 -8.35 14.63 8.98
C LEU A 122 -8.73 13.81 7.74
N ILE A 123 -9.37 14.42 6.73
CA ILE A 123 -9.65 13.77 5.44
C ILE A 123 -8.36 13.65 4.64
N ARG A 124 -7.49 14.66 4.65
CA ARG A 124 -6.22 14.69 3.90
C ARG A 124 -5.19 13.70 4.46
N ASN A 125 -5.08 13.58 5.78
CA ASN A 125 -4.00 12.84 6.43
C ASN A 125 -3.85 11.37 5.97
N PRO A 126 -4.91 10.56 5.83
CA PRO A 126 -4.82 9.19 5.30
C PRO A 126 -4.20 9.11 3.91
N PHE A 127 -4.38 10.14 3.08
CA PHE A 127 -3.74 10.21 1.78
C PHE A 127 -2.23 10.43 1.92
N LEU A 128 -1.80 11.38 2.74
CA LEU A 128 -0.38 11.61 2.96
C LEU A 128 0.31 10.36 3.53
N LEU A 129 -0.31 9.71 4.51
CA LEU A 129 0.21 8.50 5.15
C LEU A 129 0.35 7.31 4.18
N LEU A 130 -0.52 7.21 3.17
CA LEU A 130 -0.45 6.14 2.17
C LEU A 130 0.40 6.52 0.94
N SER A 131 0.78 7.80 0.78
CA SER A 131 1.54 8.26 -0.38
C SER A 131 2.87 7.54 -0.56
N PRO A 132 3.72 7.31 0.48
CA PRO A 132 4.98 6.59 0.30
C PRO A 132 4.81 5.19 -0.27
N LYS A 133 3.73 4.49 0.15
CA LYS A 133 3.39 3.15 -0.36
C LYS A 133 3.02 3.19 -1.85
N VAL A 134 2.25 4.21 -2.26
CA VAL A 134 1.88 4.43 -3.67
C VAL A 134 3.12 4.84 -4.48
N GLU A 135 3.92 5.77 -3.99
CA GLU A 135 5.11 6.27 -4.66
C GLU A 135 6.13 5.16 -4.92
N LYS A 136 6.44 4.35 -3.89
CA LYS A 136 7.30 3.17 -4.02
C LYS A 136 6.78 2.21 -5.08
N ARG A 137 5.47 1.91 -5.07
CA ARG A 137 4.84 1.01 -6.05
C ARG A 137 4.95 1.50 -7.48
N PHE A 138 4.86 2.82 -7.71
CA PHE A 138 4.91 3.42 -9.04
C PHE A 138 6.31 3.92 -9.43
N ALA A 139 7.32 3.78 -8.57
CA ALA A 139 8.71 4.12 -8.89
C ALA A 139 9.46 2.95 -9.54
N SER A 140 9.00 1.72 -9.34
CA SER A 140 9.58 0.50 -9.91
C SER A 140 8.55 -0.30 -10.71
N THR A 141 8.99 -0.90 -11.82
CA THR A 141 8.19 -1.90 -12.53
C THR A 141 8.10 -3.14 -11.66
N HIS A 142 6.90 -3.43 -11.16
CA HIS A 142 6.66 -4.64 -10.40
C HIS A 142 5.87 -5.63 -11.24
N MET A 143 6.41 -6.83 -11.38
CA MET A 143 5.73 -7.96 -11.99
C MET A 143 4.77 -8.56 -10.96
N ASP A 144 3.46 -8.36 -11.15
CA ASP A 144 2.45 -9.10 -10.40
C ASP A 144 2.17 -10.45 -11.06
N LYS A 145 1.43 -11.33 -10.37
CA LYS A 145 1.15 -12.69 -10.86
C LYS A 145 0.43 -12.65 -12.21
N GLU A 146 -0.47 -11.70 -12.38
CA GLU A 146 -1.22 -11.49 -13.62
C GLU A 146 -0.31 -11.08 -14.79
N VAL A 147 0.70 -10.21 -14.58
CA VAL A 147 1.74 -9.94 -15.60
C VAL A 147 2.56 -11.20 -15.89
N GLY A 148 2.87 -12.02 -14.86
CA GLY A 148 3.54 -13.30 -15.05
C GLY A 148 2.74 -14.28 -15.92
N PHE A 149 1.43 -14.41 -15.68
CA PHE A 149 0.54 -15.23 -16.52
C PHE A 149 0.43 -14.69 -17.95
N ALA A 150 0.46 -13.37 -18.13
CA ALA A 150 0.47 -12.76 -19.45
C ALA A 150 1.76 -13.03 -20.23
N LEU A 151 2.91 -13.01 -19.56
CA LEU A 151 4.17 -13.44 -20.17
C LEU A 151 4.12 -14.91 -20.58
N LEU A 152 3.61 -15.80 -19.71
CA LEU A 152 3.42 -17.20 -20.05
C LEU A 152 2.47 -17.38 -21.24
N GLY A 153 1.35 -16.66 -21.25
CA GLY A 153 0.40 -16.65 -22.37
C GLY A 153 1.03 -16.15 -23.67
N ALA A 154 1.89 -15.13 -23.62
CA ALA A 154 2.64 -14.65 -24.78
C ALA A 154 3.60 -15.73 -25.31
N VAL A 155 4.30 -16.46 -24.43
CA VAL A 155 5.15 -17.60 -24.83
C VAL A 155 4.32 -18.71 -25.48
N VAL A 156 3.16 -19.05 -24.90
CA VAL A 156 2.25 -20.05 -25.47
C VAL A 156 1.75 -19.61 -26.85
N LEU A 157 1.37 -18.33 -27.02
CA LEU A 157 0.96 -17.77 -28.32
C LEU A 157 2.06 -17.90 -29.36
N LEU A 158 3.31 -17.62 -29.00
CA LEU A 158 4.47 -17.72 -29.89
C LEU A 158 4.74 -19.15 -30.38
N ILE A 159 4.32 -20.17 -29.64
CA ILE A 159 4.49 -21.58 -30.02
C ILE A 159 3.25 -22.08 -30.76
N ALA A 160 2.06 -21.85 -30.21
CA ALA A 160 0.82 -22.41 -30.71
C ALA A 160 0.39 -21.79 -32.04
N VAL A 161 0.50 -20.47 -32.20
CA VAL A 161 0.02 -19.78 -33.41
C VAL A 161 0.83 -20.20 -34.65
N PRO A 162 2.18 -20.22 -34.64
CA PRO A 162 2.94 -20.70 -35.80
C PRO A 162 2.75 -22.20 -36.07
N ALA A 163 2.61 -23.02 -35.03
CA ALA A 163 2.36 -24.46 -35.20
C ALA A 163 1.01 -24.71 -35.88
N LEU A 164 -0.04 -23.98 -35.47
CA LEU A 164 -1.35 -24.02 -36.11
C LEU A 164 -1.31 -23.45 -37.54
N ALA A 165 -0.62 -22.34 -37.76
CA ALA A 165 -0.45 -21.75 -39.08
C ALA A 165 0.22 -22.75 -40.04
N ARG A 166 1.28 -23.45 -39.61
CA ARG A 166 1.93 -24.50 -40.41
C ARG A 166 1.01 -25.68 -40.74
N ALA A 167 0.08 -26.02 -39.86
CA ALA A 167 -0.83 -27.15 -40.06
C ALA A 167 -2.00 -26.81 -41.00
N VAL A 168 -2.46 -25.54 -40.99
CA VAL A 168 -3.68 -25.13 -41.71
C VAL A 168 -3.38 -24.30 -42.96
N VAL A 169 -2.41 -23.38 -42.89
CA VAL A 169 -2.04 -22.46 -43.97
C VAL A 169 -0.51 -22.31 -44.04
N PRO A 170 0.19 -23.32 -44.59
CA PRO A 170 1.66 -23.40 -44.54
C PRO A 170 2.38 -22.16 -45.09
N ASP A 171 1.85 -21.59 -46.17
CA ASP A 171 2.42 -20.42 -46.87
C ASP A 171 2.42 -19.13 -46.04
N GLN A 172 1.68 -19.09 -44.93
CA GLN A 172 1.58 -17.92 -44.04
C GLN A 172 2.18 -18.13 -42.66
N ALA A 173 2.95 -19.21 -42.46
CA ALA A 173 3.52 -19.54 -41.15
C ALA A 173 4.39 -18.41 -40.57
N GLU A 174 5.14 -17.69 -41.41
CA GLU A 174 5.98 -16.55 -40.99
C GLU A 174 5.14 -15.36 -40.50
N VAL A 175 4.02 -15.07 -41.17
CA VAL A 175 3.06 -14.04 -40.74
C VAL A 175 2.45 -14.40 -39.39
N GLY A 176 2.19 -15.69 -39.15
CA GLY A 176 1.70 -16.20 -37.87
C GLY A 176 2.62 -15.87 -36.69
N VAL A 177 3.95 -15.92 -36.89
CA VAL A 177 4.93 -15.53 -35.86
C VAL A 177 4.82 -14.04 -35.52
N LEU A 178 4.75 -13.18 -36.54
CA LEU A 178 4.63 -11.73 -36.34
C LEU A 178 3.34 -11.35 -35.62
N VAL A 179 2.21 -11.98 -35.99
CA VAL A 179 0.93 -11.78 -35.32
C VAL A 179 1.00 -12.22 -33.85
N ALA A 180 1.59 -13.39 -33.58
CA ALA A 180 1.76 -13.89 -32.22
C ALA A 180 2.64 -12.96 -31.36
N MET A 181 3.72 -12.44 -31.93
CA MET A 181 4.57 -11.43 -31.28
C MET A 181 3.80 -10.15 -30.96
N GLY A 182 3.07 -9.61 -31.93
CA GLY A 182 2.29 -8.37 -31.76
C GLY A 182 1.21 -8.51 -30.69
N LEU A 183 0.46 -9.61 -30.72
CA LEU A 183 -0.59 -9.90 -29.73
C LEU A 183 -0.01 -10.15 -28.34
N GLY A 184 1.05 -10.95 -28.25
CA GLY A 184 1.75 -11.24 -26.99
C GLY A 184 2.31 -9.97 -26.35
N ALA A 185 3.01 -9.13 -27.12
CA ALA A 185 3.56 -7.87 -26.64
C ALA A 185 2.45 -6.92 -26.17
N SER A 186 1.38 -6.77 -26.96
CA SER A 186 0.23 -5.91 -26.61
C SER A 186 -0.44 -6.34 -25.31
N LEU A 187 -0.63 -7.66 -25.14
CA LEU A 187 -1.22 -8.23 -23.94
C LEU A 187 -0.35 -7.96 -22.69
N VAL A 188 0.97 -8.12 -22.79
CA VAL A 188 1.90 -7.83 -21.68
C VAL A 188 1.89 -6.34 -21.33
N VAL A 189 1.98 -5.45 -22.33
CA VAL A 189 1.94 -3.99 -22.13
C VAL A 189 0.63 -3.57 -21.45
N TRP A 190 -0.50 -4.11 -21.91
CA TRP A 190 -1.80 -3.84 -21.31
C TRP A 190 -1.87 -4.29 -19.84
N GLN A 191 -1.35 -5.47 -19.52
CA GLN A 191 -1.32 -5.96 -18.13
C GLN A 191 -0.43 -5.13 -17.21
N ILE A 192 0.72 -4.67 -17.71
CA ILE A 192 1.60 -3.75 -16.97
C ILE A 192 0.86 -2.43 -16.70
N ALA A 193 0.22 -1.86 -17.72
CA ALA A 193 -0.56 -0.62 -17.58
C ALA A 193 -1.70 -0.75 -16.57
N MET A 194 -2.37 -1.91 -16.54
CA MET A 194 -3.49 -2.20 -15.63
C MET A 194 -3.05 -2.53 -14.19
N SER A 195 -1.81 -2.98 -14.00
CA SER A 195 -1.30 -3.39 -12.67
C SER A 195 -1.39 -2.27 -11.62
N GLY A 196 -1.09 -1.03 -12.01
CA GLY A 196 -1.22 0.13 -11.12
C GLY A 196 -2.65 0.34 -10.64
N SER A 197 -3.64 0.26 -11.54
CA SER A 197 -5.05 0.41 -11.19
C SER A 197 -5.53 -0.70 -10.26
N ARG A 198 -5.10 -1.96 -10.51
CA ARG A 198 -5.42 -3.10 -9.63
C ARG A 198 -4.85 -2.91 -8.22
N PHE A 199 -3.61 -2.44 -8.12
CA PHE A 199 -2.99 -2.14 -6.84
C PHE A 199 -3.77 -1.08 -6.06
N MET A 200 -4.14 0.03 -6.71
CA MET A 200 -4.93 1.09 -6.07
C MET A 200 -6.26 0.53 -5.55
N ARG A 201 -7.01 -0.18 -6.41
CA ARG A 201 -8.31 -0.75 -6.08
C ARG A 201 -8.25 -1.81 -4.98
N ARG A 202 -7.22 -2.66 -4.95
CA ARG A 202 -7.11 -3.78 -4.00
C ARG A 202 -6.47 -3.39 -2.67
N GLN A 203 -5.51 -2.47 -2.67
CA GLN A 203 -4.70 -2.18 -1.47
C GLN A 203 -4.84 -0.76 -0.90
N VAL A 204 -5.20 0.22 -1.71
CA VAL A 204 -5.25 1.63 -1.28
C VAL A 204 -6.68 2.07 -1.02
N VAL A 205 -7.57 1.88 -1.99
CA VAL A 205 -8.98 2.28 -1.92
C VAL A 205 -9.70 1.67 -0.70
N PRO A 206 -9.58 0.37 -0.37
CA PRO A 206 -10.30 -0.20 0.77
C PRO A 206 -9.82 0.36 2.11
N VAL A 207 -8.53 0.67 2.21
CA VAL A 207 -7.90 1.22 3.41
C VAL A 207 -8.29 2.69 3.60
N LEU A 208 -8.27 3.48 2.52
CA LEU A 208 -8.79 4.86 2.53
C LEU A 208 -10.27 4.89 2.91
N ALA A 209 -11.10 4.07 2.27
CA ALA A 209 -12.52 4.00 2.56
C ALA A 209 -12.79 3.64 4.03
N GLN A 210 -12.02 2.69 4.60
CA GLN A 210 -12.11 2.36 6.01
C GLN A 210 -11.77 3.54 6.92
N CYS A 211 -10.70 4.27 6.62
CA CYS A 211 -10.25 5.39 7.45
C CYS A 211 -11.19 6.60 7.37
N LEU A 212 -11.78 6.82 6.20
CA LEU A 212 -12.64 7.96 5.88
C LEU A 212 -14.11 7.74 6.26
N GLN A 213 -14.56 6.49 6.41
CA GLN A 213 -15.95 6.16 6.73
C GLN A 213 -16.51 6.97 7.92
N PRO A 214 -15.81 7.11 9.07
CA PRO A 214 -16.35 7.87 10.20
C PRO A 214 -16.53 9.37 9.90
N LEU A 215 -15.75 9.93 8.98
CA LEU A 215 -15.84 11.35 8.63
C LEU A 215 -16.98 11.63 7.66
N GLN A 216 -17.49 10.62 6.95
CA GLN A 216 -18.51 10.76 5.90
C GLN A 216 -18.19 11.93 4.96
N PRO A 217 -17.03 11.90 4.27
CA PRO A 217 -16.59 13.03 3.48
C PRO A 217 -17.53 13.28 2.29
N THR A 218 -17.79 14.55 2.01
CA THR A 218 -18.58 14.96 0.85
C THR A 218 -17.75 14.85 -0.43
N PRO A 219 -18.39 14.82 -1.61
CA PRO A 219 -17.65 14.81 -2.87
C PRO A 219 -16.74 16.02 -3.07
N GLY A 220 -17.17 17.20 -2.62
CA GLY A 220 -16.38 18.44 -2.70
C GLY A 220 -15.11 18.36 -1.86
N GLU A 221 -15.20 17.82 -0.64
CA GLU A 221 -14.04 17.66 0.25
C GLU A 221 -12.99 16.72 -0.35
N LEU A 222 -13.42 15.59 -0.93
CA LEU A 222 -12.51 14.65 -1.56
C LEU A 222 -11.88 15.22 -2.84
N GLN A 223 -12.64 16.00 -3.62
CA GLN A 223 -12.09 16.70 -4.79
C GLN A 223 -11.05 17.74 -4.39
N ALA A 224 -11.29 18.52 -3.33
CA ALA A 224 -10.35 19.52 -2.82
C ALA A 224 -9.04 18.86 -2.37
N VAL A 225 -9.10 17.79 -1.57
CA VAL A 225 -7.91 17.04 -1.14
C VAL A 225 -7.17 16.45 -2.35
N MET A 226 -7.87 15.91 -3.34
CA MET A 226 -7.24 15.37 -4.55
C MET A 226 -6.55 16.44 -5.38
N ALA A 227 -7.16 17.63 -5.50
CA ALA A 227 -6.55 18.77 -6.18
C ALA A 227 -5.27 19.22 -5.46
N GLU A 228 -5.31 19.32 -4.14
CA GLU A 228 -4.14 19.64 -3.32
C GLU A 228 -3.00 18.63 -3.52
N LEU A 229 -3.30 17.32 -3.44
CA LEU A 229 -2.30 16.27 -3.65
C LEU A 229 -1.70 16.31 -5.06
N LYS A 230 -2.48 16.69 -6.07
CA LYS A 230 -2.01 16.86 -7.45
C LYS A 230 -1.06 18.05 -7.55
N THR A 231 -1.39 19.18 -6.91
CA THR A 231 -0.51 20.36 -6.81
C THR A 231 0.81 20.02 -6.12
N LEU A 232 0.75 19.24 -5.04
CA LEU A 232 1.92 18.74 -4.31
C LEU A 232 2.66 17.59 -5.04
N LYS A 233 2.23 17.23 -6.26
CA LYS A 233 2.82 16.18 -7.11
C LYS A 233 2.84 14.78 -6.48
N HIS A 234 2.02 14.51 -5.47
CA HIS A 234 1.85 13.15 -4.96
C HIS A 234 1.20 12.27 -6.03
N LYS A 235 1.80 11.11 -6.30
CA LYS A 235 1.27 10.16 -7.31
C LYS A 235 -0.16 9.73 -7.00
N MET A 236 -0.56 9.73 -5.73
CA MET A 236 -1.94 9.43 -5.35
C MET A 236 -2.95 10.40 -5.97
N GLY A 237 -2.63 11.69 -6.08
CA GLY A 237 -3.51 12.70 -6.68
C GLY A 237 -3.81 12.47 -8.16
N SER A 238 -2.93 11.77 -8.88
CA SER A 238 -3.13 11.46 -10.31
C SER A 238 -3.54 10.01 -10.59
N LYS A 239 -3.26 9.08 -9.67
CA LYS A 239 -3.52 7.64 -9.88
C LYS A 239 -4.78 7.13 -9.19
N LEU A 240 -5.28 7.79 -8.15
CA LEU A 240 -6.51 7.39 -7.48
C LEU A 240 -7.73 7.85 -8.28
N LYS A 241 -8.66 6.93 -8.53
CA LYS A 241 -9.94 7.23 -9.17
C LYS A 241 -11.00 7.46 -8.09
N LEU A 242 -11.44 8.70 -7.94
CA LEU A 242 -12.49 9.06 -6.97
C LEU A 242 -13.79 8.24 -7.09
N PRO A 243 -14.30 7.91 -8.31
CA PRO A 243 -15.48 7.04 -8.44
C PRO A 243 -15.36 5.70 -7.73
N GLU A 244 -14.17 5.09 -7.75
CA GLU A 244 -13.92 3.81 -7.06
C GLU A 244 -13.96 3.98 -5.53
N LEU A 245 -13.42 5.09 -5.02
CA LEU A 245 -13.47 5.41 -3.60
C LEU A 245 -14.90 5.69 -3.13
N TYR A 246 -15.69 6.44 -3.90
CA TYR A 246 -17.09 6.69 -3.59
C TYR A 246 -17.92 5.40 -3.56
N ALA A 247 -17.73 4.52 -4.55
CA ALA A 247 -18.41 3.24 -4.60
C ALA A 247 -18.09 2.42 -3.33
N GLN A 248 -16.81 2.37 -2.93
CA GLN A 248 -16.39 1.65 -1.73
C GLN A 248 -16.97 2.25 -0.43
N LEU A 249 -17.00 3.59 -0.32
CA LEU A 249 -17.61 4.29 0.83
C LEU A 249 -19.11 4.00 0.93
N LYS A 250 -19.83 4.04 -0.20
CA LYS A 250 -21.27 3.70 -0.25
C LYS A 250 -21.54 2.25 0.12
N MET A 251 -20.73 1.30 -0.38
CA MET A 251 -20.86 -0.11 -0.03
C MET A 251 -20.68 -0.33 1.48
N LYS A 252 -19.68 0.32 2.10
CA LYS A 252 -19.45 0.20 3.54
C LYS A 252 -20.55 0.83 4.38
N ALA A 253 -21.09 1.98 3.97
CA ALA A 253 -22.21 2.60 4.65
C ALA A 253 -23.44 1.69 4.70
N ARG A 254 -23.72 0.95 3.61
CA ARG A 254 -24.81 -0.04 3.56
C ARG A 254 -24.57 -1.25 4.45
N GLY A 255 -23.33 -1.73 4.54
CA GLY A 255 -22.97 -2.88 5.38
C GLY A 255 -22.87 -2.59 6.88
N SER A 256 -22.91 -1.32 7.30
CA SER A 256 -22.96 -0.92 8.72
C SER A 256 -24.37 -0.58 9.22
N ALA A 257 -25.39 -0.65 8.34
CA ALA A 257 -26.78 -0.36 8.64
C ALA A 257 -27.66 -1.62 8.80
N GLY A 258 -27.03 -2.79 8.85
CA GLY A 258 -27.64 -4.09 9.19
C GLY A 258 -26.82 -4.80 10.24
#